data_AF-A0A5M3MFV1-F1
#
_entry.id   AF-A0A5M3MFV1-F1
#
_cell.length_a   1.000
_cell.length_b   1.000
_cell.length_c   1.000
_cell.angle_alpha   90.00
_cell.angle_beta   90.00
_cell.angle_gamma   90.00
#
_symmetry.space_group_name_H-M   'P 1'
#
loop_
_entity.id
_entity.type
_entity.pdbx_description
1 polymer ?
#
loop_
_entity_poly.entity_id
_entity_poly.type
_entity_poly.pdbx_seq_one_letter_code
_entity_poly.pdbx_strand_id
1 'polypeptide(L)'
;MIARSFLHSIVGRCATLKSLEIREEDVNPDYEDAISEVVSSLPKLEVLNCGLLEYGAIAHLDQLESLRELSFTVSPKYSYQDLHHHFLFGRLSYLGLASADSLGIILPLLQYIPRLPPFFIFSALRSTVSEIRNVIAHIVRAGNGDIDDVNIDVQRGIPEWDDPPECLIFDDIQPLSRFKNIRTLILCTGQPFCLDDDDVKMLSSYWPKMDTFNISGTTGWGGVTRITFKGILSIVENCRYLRNLGIVFDARSRRGLASGRPGGGISSSLSILMVGDSLIDNPAEVAMILSDLFPNVETLQAWEDTTWGHDDDVVEEQREKWEEATKLLMMFTSIRRQERAWVQSTI
;
A
#
# COMPACT_ATOMS: atom_id res chain seq x y z
N MET A 1 4.83 12.48 -32.18
CA MET A 1 5.58 13.64 -32.70
C MET A 1 5.36 14.92 -31.89
N ILE A 2 4.12 15.31 -31.56
CA ILE A 2 3.83 16.54 -30.78
C ILE A 2 4.41 16.47 -29.36
N ALA A 3 4.20 15.37 -28.64
CA ALA A 3 4.74 15.18 -27.29
C ALA A 3 6.28 15.30 -27.26
N ARG A 4 6.98 14.65 -28.20
CA ARG A 4 8.43 14.75 -28.34
C ARG A 4 8.92 16.19 -28.54
N SER A 5 8.32 16.90 -29.49
CA SER A 5 8.69 18.30 -29.76
C SER A 5 8.44 19.20 -28.56
N PHE A 6 7.37 18.93 -27.80
CA PHE A 6 7.08 19.66 -26.57
C PHE A 6 8.13 19.39 -25.50
N LEU A 7 8.46 18.12 -25.24
CA LEU A 7 9.49 17.69 -24.31
C LEU A 7 10.84 18.39 -24.59
N HIS A 8 11.31 18.37 -25.84
CA HIS A 8 12.59 19.01 -26.20
C HIS A 8 12.55 20.53 -26.04
N SER A 9 11.38 21.17 -26.18
CA SER A 9 11.24 22.61 -25.98
C SER A 9 11.45 23.03 -24.52
N ILE A 10 11.23 22.11 -23.56
CA ILE A 10 11.46 22.35 -22.13
C ILE A 10 12.93 22.61 -21.87
N VAL A 11 13.84 21.83 -22.48
CA VAL A 11 15.30 21.98 -22.29
C VAL A 11 15.77 23.38 -22.67
N GLY A 12 15.27 23.91 -23.79
CA GLY A 12 15.67 25.24 -24.28
C GLY A 12 15.05 26.43 -23.53
N ARG A 13 13.96 26.22 -22.79
CA ARG A 13 13.17 27.30 -22.16
C ARG A 13 13.16 27.26 -20.63
N CYS A 14 13.43 26.11 -20.04
CA CYS A 14 13.21 25.82 -18.62
C CYS A 14 14.44 25.15 -17.97
N ALA A 15 15.66 25.58 -18.27
CA ALA A 15 16.89 25.00 -17.69
C ALA A 15 16.98 25.10 -16.14
N THR A 16 16.13 25.91 -15.51
CA THR A 16 16.02 26.05 -14.05
C THR A 16 14.85 25.26 -13.45
N LEU A 17 14.24 24.35 -14.23
CA LEU A 17 13.12 23.53 -13.76
C LEU A 17 13.55 22.68 -12.57
N LYS A 18 12.72 22.71 -11.52
CA LYS A 18 12.94 21.95 -10.27
C LYS A 18 12.01 20.75 -10.14
N SER A 19 10.83 20.82 -10.75
CA SER A 19 9.82 19.76 -10.68
C SER A 19 9.37 19.41 -12.08
N LEU A 20 9.44 18.14 -12.44
CA LEU A 20 8.90 17.60 -13.69
C LEU A 20 8.02 16.40 -13.35
N GLU A 21 6.73 16.53 -13.63
CA GLU A 21 5.77 15.42 -13.54
C GLU A 21 5.21 15.13 -14.92
N ILE A 22 5.42 13.91 -15.41
CA ILE A 22 4.87 13.38 -16.65
C ILE A 22 3.99 12.21 -16.25
N ARG A 23 2.67 12.43 -16.28
CA ARG A 23 1.68 11.39 -16.00
C ARG A 23 1.24 10.80 -17.32
N GLU A 24 1.49 9.51 -17.49
CA GLU A 24 1.01 8.75 -18.64
C GLU A 24 -0.10 7.80 -18.18
N GLU A 25 -1.22 7.80 -18.90
CA GLU A 25 -2.30 6.82 -18.67
C GLU A 25 -1.96 5.46 -19.30
N ASP A 26 -1.15 5.44 -20.36
CA ASP A 26 -0.68 4.25 -21.06
C ASP A 26 0.85 4.30 -21.19
N VAL A 27 1.52 3.17 -20.96
CA VAL A 27 2.98 3.03 -21.14
C VAL A 27 3.31 3.12 -22.63
N ASN A 28 3.55 4.33 -23.15
CA ASN A 28 3.89 4.52 -24.55
C ASN A 28 5.42 4.58 -24.74
N PRO A 29 6.04 3.56 -25.35
CA PRO A 29 7.49 3.55 -25.56
C PRO A 29 7.99 4.60 -26.57
N ASP A 30 7.11 5.27 -27.33
CA ASP A 30 7.49 6.16 -28.43
C ASP A 30 8.23 7.44 -28.01
N TYR A 31 8.30 7.75 -26.71
CA TYR A 31 8.94 8.98 -26.20
C TYR A 31 9.88 8.76 -25.00
N GLU A 32 10.21 7.50 -24.67
CA GLU A 32 11.13 7.11 -23.57
C GLU A 32 12.52 7.75 -23.70
N ASP A 33 13.07 7.75 -24.91
CA ASP A 33 14.34 8.39 -25.24
C ASP A 33 14.27 9.91 -25.07
N ALA A 34 13.19 10.54 -25.51
CA ALA A 34 12.98 11.98 -25.38
C ALA A 34 12.83 12.42 -23.92
N ILE A 35 12.15 11.64 -23.07
CA ILE A 35 12.08 11.90 -21.62
C ILE A 35 13.49 11.82 -21.04
N SER A 36 14.25 10.79 -21.39
CA SER A 36 15.62 10.58 -20.92
C SER A 36 16.57 11.71 -21.34
N GLU A 37 16.45 12.21 -22.58
CA GLU A 37 17.21 13.36 -23.09
C GLU A 37 16.88 14.66 -22.33
N VAL A 38 15.59 14.91 -22.07
CA VAL A 38 15.13 16.08 -21.32
C VAL A 38 15.65 16.04 -19.89
N VAL A 39 15.45 14.92 -19.20
CA VAL A 39 15.87 14.74 -17.80
C VAL A 39 17.39 14.93 -17.65
N SER A 40 18.17 14.36 -18.57
CA SER A 40 19.64 14.49 -18.58
C SER A 40 20.13 15.93 -18.78
N SER A 41 19.24 16.83 -19.24
CA SER A 41 19.55 18.23 -19.49
C SER A 41 19.09 19.18 -18.37
N LEU A 42 18.52 18.66 -17.27
CA LEU A 42 17.93 19.44 -16.17
C LEU A 42 18.78 19.33 -14.88
N PRO A 43 19.80 20.18 -14.70
CA PRO A 43 20.81 20.02 -13.63
C PRO A 43 20.32 20.44 -12.22
N LYS A 44 19.09 20.95 -12.09
CA LYS A 44 18.54 21.48 -10.83
C LYS A 44 17.28 20.76 -10.38
N LEU A 45 17.03 19.57 -10.92
CA LEU A 45 15.82 18.82 -10.63
C LEU A 45 15.80 18.40 -9.16
N GLU A 46 14.69 18.70 -8.49
CA GLU A 46 14.39 18.35 -7.10
C GLU A 46 13.33 17.24 -7.05
N VAL A 47 12.36 17.27 -7.95
CA VAL A 47 11.26 16.31 -8.05
C VAL A 47 11.14 15.81 -9.50
N LEU A 48 11.15 14.50 -9.67
CA LEU A 48 10.87 13.84 -10.94
C LEU A 48 9.83 12.75 -10.73
N ASN A 49 8.72 12.83 -11.47
CA ASN A 49 7.82 11.72 -11.70
C ASN A 49 7.64 11.56 -13.20
N CYS A 50 7.99 10.40 -13.75
CA CYS A 50 7.89 10.18 -15.18
C CYS A 50 7.64 8.71 -15.52
N GLY A 51 7.49 8.43 -16.81
CA GLY A 51 7.41 7.06 -17.32
C GLY A 51 8.78 6.38 -17.34
N LEU A 52 9.11 5.78 -18.48
CA LEU A 52 10.32 4.99 -18.62
C LEU A 52 11.58 5.87 -18.69
N LEU A 53 12.67 5.40 -18.10
CA LEU A 53 13.98 6.06 -18.13
C LEU A 53 15.08 5.11 -18.60
N GLU A 54 15.92 5.62 -19.50
CA GLU A 54 17.19 4.98 -19.85
C GLU A 54 18.20 5.05 -18.71
N TYR A 55 19.10 4.08 -18.67
CA TYR A 55 20.19 4.03 -17.71
C TYR A 55 21.00 5.33 -17.65
N GLY A 56 21.31 5.95 -18.80
CA GLY A 56 22.06 7.20 -18.84
C GLY A 56 21.38 8.34 -18.07
N ALA A 57 20.05 8.41 -18.13
CA ALA A 57 19.27 9.39 -17.38
C ALA A 57 19.26 9.07 -15.88
N ILE A 58 19.14 7.80 -15.49
CA ILE A 58 19.21 7.37 -14.09
C ILE A 58 20.59 7.71 -13.49
N ALA A 59 21.68 7.43 -14.22
CA ALA A 59 23.02 7.77 -13.79
C ALA A 59 23.23 9.29 -13.67
N HIS A 60 22.62 10.10 -14.55
CA HIS A 60 22.62 11.56 -14.40
C HIS A 60 21.91 12.00 -13.12
N LEU A 61 20.72 11.47 -12.86
CA LEU A 61 19.91 11.78 -11.68
C LEU A 61 20.62 11.44 -10.36
N ASP A 62 21.37 10.34 -10.33
CA ASP A 62 22.17 9.94 -9.16
C ASP A 62 23.23 10.99 -8.76
N GLN A 63 23.73 11.77 -9.73
CA GLN A 63 24.71 12.84 -9.49
C GLN A 63 24.08 14.15 -9.02
N LEU A 64 22.74 14.29 -9.05
CA LEU A 64 22.06 15.53 -8.70
C LEU A 64 21.89 15.67 -7.18
N GLU A 65 22.69 16.54 -6.56
CA GLU A 65 22.53 16.89 -5.14
C GLU A 65 21.20 17.61 -4.83
N SER A 66 20.51 18.14 -5.84
CA SER A 66 19.20 18.76 -5.70
C SER A 66 18.07 17.74 -5.58
N LEU A 67 18.24 16.51 -6.07
CA LEU A 67 17.15 15.55 -6.17
C LEU A 67 16.67 15.10 -4.79
N ARG A 68 15.35 15.12 -4.60
CA ARG A 68 14.65 14.76 -3.36
C ARG A 68 13.61 13.68 -3.61
N GLU A 69 12.91 13.76 -4.73
CA GLU A 69 11.85 12.82 -5.06
C GLU A 69 12.08 12.28 -6.47
N LEU A 70 12.12 10.96 -6.58
CA LEU A 70 12.32 10.25 -7.84
C LEU A 70 11.27 9.16 -7.97
N SER A 71 10.46 9.23 -9.03
CA SER A 71 9.49 8.20 -9.40
C SER A 71 9.59 7.92 -10.89
N PHE A 72 9.74 6.65 -11.27
CA PHE A 72 9.77 6.26 -12.68
C PHE A 72 9.38 4.79 -12.90
N THR A 73 9.08 4.45 -14.15
CA THR A 73 8.77 3.08 -14.56
C THR A 73 10.03 2.35 -15.02
N VAL A 74 10.29 1.17 -14.45
CA VAL A 74 11.40 0.29 -14.80
C VAL A 74 11.03 -0.53 -16.03
N SER A 75 11.86 -0.46 -17.07
CA SER A 75 11.67 -1.19 -18.32
C SER A 75 12.39 -2.54 -18.30
N PRO A 76 11.75 -3.66 -18.71
CA PRO A 76 12.45 -4.93 -18.89
C PRO A 76 13.42 -4.92 -20.08
N LYS A 77 13.34 -3.91 -20.96
CA LYS A 77 14.25 -3.76 -22.11
C LYS A 77 15.69 -3.45 -21.69
N TYR A 78 15.87 -2.82 -20.53
CA TYR A 78 17.20 -2.46 -20.04
C TYR A 78 17.76 -3.57 -19.18
N SER A 79 18.85 -4.17 -19.64
CA SER A 79 19.64 -5.07 -18.80
C SER A 79 20.43 -4.23 -17.79
N TYR A 80 20.14 -4.41 -16.52
CA TYR A 80 20.94 -3.85 -15.43
C TYR A 80 22.14 -4.74 -15.06
N GLN A 81 22.34 -5.87 -15.75
CA GLN A 81 23.37 -6.86 -15.40
C GLN A 81 24.81 -6.32 -15.59
N ASP A 82 24.99 -5.34 -16.47
CA ASP A 82 26.30 -4.75 -16.77
C ASP A 82 26.57 -3.46 -15.96
N LEU A 83 25.74 -3.16 -14.95
CA LEU A 83 25.99 -2.01 -14.09
C LEU A 83 27.23 -2.22 -13.22
N HIS A 84 28.19 -1.31 -13.35
CA HIS A 84 29.43 -1.31 -12.58
C HIS A 84 29.38 -0.39 -11.34
N HIS A 85 28.29 0.36 -11.15
CA HIS A 85 28.14 1.30 -10.04
C HIS A 85 26.79 1.15 -9.33
N HIS A 86 26.76 1.54 -8.06
CA HIS A 86 25.53 1.61 -7.26
C HIS A 86 24.99 3.04 -7.30
N PHE A 87 23.67 3.18 -7.36
CA PHE A 87 22.99 4.47 -7.25
C PHE A 87 22.79 4.82 -5.78
N LEU A 88 23.40 5.92 -5.35
CA LEU A 88 23.40 6.36 -3.96
C LEU A 88 22.29 7.37 -3.66
N PHE A 89 21.86 8.15 -4.65
CA PHE A 89 20.88 9.23 -4.55
C PHE A 89 21.01 10.03 -3.24
N GLY A 90 22.12 10.76 -3.09
CA GLY A 90 22.64 11.20 -1.78
C GLY A 90 21.72 12.05 -0.89
N ARG A 91 20.59 12.57 -1.40
CA ARG A 91 19.61 13.37 -0.64
C ARG A 91 18.16 12.99 -0.90
N LEU A 92 17.91 11.79 -1.44
CA LEU A 92 16.57 11.34 -1.77
C LEU A 92 15.74 11.13 -0.48
N SER A 93 14.55 11.71 -0.47
CA SER A 93 13.53 11.49 0.56
C SER A 93 12.43 10.55 0.08
N TYR A 94 12.20 10.46 -1.24
CA TYR A 94 11.17 9.62 -1.83
C TYR A 94 11.68 8.85 -3.04
N LEU A 95 11.42 7.53 -3.08
CA LEU A 95 11.67 6.67 -4.23
C LEU A 95 10.41 5.91 -4.67
N GLY A 96 9.95 6.15 -5.88
CA GLY A 96 8.91 5.36 -6.56
C GLY A 96 9.52 4.54 -7.69
N LEU A 97 9.38 3.21 -7.63
CA LEU A 97 9.71 2.34 -8.76
C LEU A 97 8.44 1.62 -9.19
N ALA A 98 8.01 1.86 -10.42
CA ALA A 98 6.87 1.19 -11.01
C ALA A 98 7.33 0.17 -12.05
N SER A 99 6.52 -0.86 -12.26
CA SER A 99 6.66 -1.80 -13.35
C SER A 99 5.35 -1.86 -14.12
N ALA A 100 5.42 -1.83 -15.44
CA ALA A 100 4.26 -1.98 -16.31
C ALA A 100 3.71 -3.42 -16.31
N ASP A 101 4.32 -4.35 -15.57
CA ASP A 101 4.07 -5.77 -15.70
C ASP A 101 4.25 -6.49 -14.35
N SER A 102 5.38 -7.15 -14.08
CA SER A 102 5.64 -7.81 -12.79
C SER A 102 6.55 -7.00 -11.87
N LEU A 103 6.38 -7.14 -10.55
CA LEU A 103 7.29 -6.63 -9.53
C LEU A 103 8.73 -7.16 -9.71
N GLY A 104 8.88 -8.34 -10.30
CA GLY A 104 10.19 -8.92 -10.63
C GLY A 104 11.05 -8.07 -11.56
N ILE A 105 10.45 -7.18 -12.36
CA ILE A 105 11.20 -6.25 -13.24
C ILE A 105 11.97 -5.19 -12.44
N ILE A 106 11.49 -4.84 -11.24
CA ILE A 106 12.13 -3.85 -10.37
C ILE A 106 13.34 -4.48 -9.62
N LEU A 107 13.30 -5.79 -9.37
CA LEU A 107 14.31 -6.48 -8.56
C LEU A 107 15.77 -6.34 -9.05
N PRO A 108 16.09 -6.46 -10.36
CA PRO A 108 17.45 -6.26 -10.86
C PRO A 108 17.99 -4.86 -10.55
N LEU A 109 17.17 -3.82 -10.71
CA LEU A 109 17.57 -2.45 -10.42
C LEU A 109 17.81 -2.25 -8.91
N LEU A 110 16.95 -2.80 -8.05
CA LEU A 110 17.10 -2.71 -6.60
C LEU A 110 18.45 -3.25 -6.10
N GLN A 111 19.05 -4.23 -6.79
CA GLN A 111 20.38 -4.73 -6.40
C GLN A 111 21.46 -3.63 -6.41
N TYR A 112 21.26 -2.58 -7.21
CA TYR A 112 22.17 -1.45 -7.34
C TYR A 112 21.78 -0.24 -6.48
N ILE A 113 20.72 -0.33 -5.68
CA ILE A 113 20.28 0.72 -4.74
C ILE A 113 20.55 0.23 -3.31
N PRO A 114 21.73 0.51 -2.73
CA PRO A 114 22.14 -0.05 -1.44
C PRO A 114 21.49 0.66 -0.25
N ARG A 115 20.80 1.80 -0.48
CA ARG A 115 20.16 2.60 0.55
C ARG A 115 18.79 3.06 0.07
N LEU A 116 17.75 2.71 0.83
CA LEU A 116 16.41 3.21 0.59
C LEU A 116 16.19 4.53 1.35
N PRO A 117 15.47 5.49 0.76
CA PRO A 117 15.01 6.67 1.49
C PRO A 117 13.92 6.31 2.53
N PRO A 118 13.57 7.24 3.43
CA PRO A 118 12.52 7.02 4.44
C PRO A 118 11.15 6.67 3.87
N PHE A 119 10.84 7.16 2.66
CA PHE A 119 9.59 6.96 1.97
C PHE A 119 9.84 6.29 0.62
N PHE A 120 9.19 5.17 0.36
CA PHE A 120 9.26 4.54 -0.96
C PHE A 120 7.98 3.78 -1.31
N ILE A 121 7.77 3.63 -2.62
CA ILE A 121 6.71 2.79 -3.18
C ILE A 121 7.28 1.92 -4.29
N PHE A 122 6.95 0.64 -4.25
CA PHE A 122 7.20 -0.29 -5.35
C PHE A 122 5.87 -0.77 -5.89
N SER A 123 5.60 -0.49 -7.16
CA SER A 123 4.33 -0.83 -7.78
C SER A 123 4.49 -1.67 -9.03
N ALA A 124 3.51 -2.53 -9.28
CA ALA A 124 3.47 -3.40 -10.45
C ALA A 124 2.02 -3.78 -10.79
N LEU A 125 1.79 -4.34 -11.98
CA LEU A 125 0.50 -4.94 -12.28
C LEU A 125 0.32 -6.26 -11.53
N ARG A 126 1.34 -7.12 -11.51
CA ARG A 126 1.29 -8.42 -10.83
C ARG A 126 2.54 -8.72 -10.01
N SER A 127 2.46 -9.76 -9.19
CA SER A 127 3.61 -10.30 -8.47
C SER A 127 3.42 -11.79 -8.17
N THR A 128 4.50 -12.44 -7.78
CA THR A 128 4.53 -13.75 -7.12
C THR A 128 4.94 -13.58 -5.66
N VAL A 129 4.60 -14.53 -4.79
CA VAL A 129 5.07 -14.54 -3.39
C VAL A 129 6.59 -14.46 -3.29
N SER A 130 7.33 -15.14 -4.17
CA SER A 130 8.79 -15.08 -4.23
C SER A 130 9.31 -13.67 -4.53
N GLU A 131 8.70 -12.95 -5.47
CA GLU A 131 9.06 -11.56 -5.76
C GLU A 131 8.78 -10.63 -4.57
N ILE A 132 7.64 -10.79 -3.89
CA ILE A 132 7.33 -10.04 -2.66
C ILE A 132 8.40 -10.30 -1.59
N ARG A 133 8.74 -11.57 -1.33
CA ARG A 133 9.80 -11.95 -0.37
C ARG A 133 11.14 -11.32 -0.73
N ASN A 134 11.51 -11.32 -2.01
CA ASN A 134 12.76 -10.72 -2.49
C ASN A 134 12.77 -9.20 -2.29
N VAL A 135 11.63 -8.53 -2.52
CA VAL A 135 11.48 -7.09 -2.23
C VAL A 135 11.59 -6.82 -0.74
N ILE A 136 10.89 -7.56 0.12
CA ILE A 136 10.99 -7.39 1.58
C ILE A 136 12.41 -7.64 2.07
N ALA A 137 13.08 -8.70 1.58
CA ALA A 137 14.48 -8.98 1.89
C ALA A 137 15.41 -7.85 1.43
N HIS A 138 15.14 -7.24 0.28
CA HIS A 138 15.86 -6.05 -0.17
C HIS A 138 15.62 -4.86 0.77
N ILE A 139 14.38 -4.56 1.14
CA ILE A 139 14.04 -3.48 2.08
C ILE A 139 14.78 -3.66 3.40
N VAL A 140 14.78 -4.88 3.95
CA VAL A 140 15.49 -5.23 5.18
C VAL A 140 17.00 -5.10 5.03
N ARG A 141 17.58 -5.31 3.85
CA ARG A 141 19.02 -5.14 3.62
C ARG A 141 19.41 -3.68 3.41
N ALA A 142 18.68 -2.96 2.56
CA ALA A 142 19.02 -1.62 2.07
C ALA A 142 18.43 -0.49 2.94
N GLY A 143 17.41 -0.78 3.75
CA GLY A 143 16.85 0.20 4.66
C GLY A 143 17.82 0.60 5.78
N ASN A 144 17.49 1.68 6.47
CA ASN A 144 18.11 2.08 7.74
C ASN A 144 17.02 2.20 8.83
N GLY A 145 17.38 2.70 10.02
CA GLY A 145 16.41 2.86 11.12
C GLY A 145 15.34 3.95 10.93
N ASP A 146 15.45 4.73 9.84
CA ASP A 146 14.62 5.91 9.56
C ASP A 146 13.52 5.61 8.52
N ILE A 147 13.28 4.33 8.19
CA ILE A 147 12.14 3.95 7.35
C ILE A 147 10.84 4.21 8.13
N ASP A 148 10.05 5.13 7.56
CA ASP A 148 8.76 5.53 8.08
C ASP A 148 7.63 4.91 7.24
N ASP A 149 7.80 4.82 5.92
CA ASP A 149 6.75 4.34 5.02
C ASP A 149 7.24 3.20 4.11
N VAL A 150 6.55 2.07 4.20
CA VAL A 150 6.77 0.90 3.34
C VAL A 150 5.51 0.68 2.50
N ASN A 151 5.63 0.84 1.19
CA ASN A 151 4.52 0.64 0.27
C ASN A 151 4.90 -0.32 -0.87
N ILE A 152 4.19 -1.45 -0.93
CA ILE A 152 4.18 -2.37 -2.06
C ILE A 152 2.75 -2.38 -2.59
N ASP A 153 2.56 -1.91 -3.83
CA ASP A 153 1.25 -1.71 -4.45
C ASP A 153 1.14 -2.44 -5.80
N VAL A 154 0.50 -3.60 -5.76
CA VAL A 154 0.30 -4.49 -6.90
C VAL A 154 -1.18 -4.49 -7.27
N GLN A 155 -1.47 -3.95 -8.45
CA GLN A 155 -2.82 -3.51 -8.84
C GLN A 155 -3.72 -4.62 -9.39
N ARG A 156 -3.18 -5.77 -9.82
CA ARG A 156 -3.93 -6.90 -10.40
C ARG A 156 -3.32 -8.26 -10.03
N GLY A 157 -3.86 -8.88 -8.98
CA GLY A 157 -3.79 -10.32 -8.83
C GLY A 157 -4.95 -10.96 -9.57
N ILE A 158 -4.86 -11.18 -10.88
CA ILE A 158 -5.68 -12.23 -11.51
C ILE A 158 -4.75 -13.44 -11.51
N PRO A 159 -4.88 -14.38 -10.57
CA PRO A 159 -4.08 -15.58 -10.66
C PRO A 159 -4.71 -16.45 -11.76
N GLU A 160 -3.89 -16.89 -12.71
CA GLU A 160 -4.27 -18.01 -13.58
C GLU A 160 -4.30 -19.26 -12.67
N TRP A 161 -5.46 -19.60 -12.11
CA TRP A 161 -5.59 -20.72 -11.16
C TRP A 161 -5.58 -22.07 -11.86
N ASP A 162 -4.40 -22.64 -12.02
CA ASP A 162 -4.24 -24.09 -12.18
C ASP A 162 -3.74 -24.78 -10.89
N ASP A 163 -3.15 -24.03 -9.94
CA ASP A 163 -2.63 -24.52 -8.66
C ASP A 163 -3.12 -23.68 -7.45
N PRO A 164 -3.22 -24.26 -6.23
CA PRO A 164 -3.54 -23.48 -5.03
C PRO A 164 -2.49 -22.39 -4.82
N PRO A 165 -2.89 -21.11 -4.71
CA PRO A 165 -1.94 -20.01 -4.67
C PRO A 165 -1.07 -20.10 -3.41
N GLU A 166 0.24 -19.95 -3.59
CA GLU A 166 1.14 -19.72 -2.47
C GLU A 166 0.69 -18.45 -1.73
N CYS A 167 0.75 -18.47 -0.39
CA CYS A 167 0.34 -17.33 0.43
C CYS A 167 1.50 -16.74 1.22
N LEU A 168 1.40 -15.45 1.49
CA LEU A 168 2.29 -14.73 2.39
C LEU A 168 1.95 -15.09 3.84
N ILE A 169 2.96 -15.49 4.60
CA ILE A 169 2.83 -15.88 6.02
C ILE A 169 3.46 -14.83 6.93
N PHE A 170 3.29 -15.00 8.25
CA PHE A 170 3.88 -14.11 9.24
C PHE A 170 5.40 -13.90 9.05
N ASP A 171 6.14 -14.99 8.79
CA ASP A 171 7.61 -14.96 8.59
C ASP A 171 8.04 -14.14 7.36
N ASP A 172 7.14 -13.92 6.39
CA ASP A 172 7.43 -13.10 5.22
C ASP A 172 7.39 -11.60 5.55
N ILE A 173 6.60 -11.21 6.56
CA ILE A 173 6.36 -9.81 6.94
C ILE A 173 7.19 -9.41 8.17
N GLN A 174 7.39 -10.35 9.11
CA GLN A 174 8.14 -10.16 10.35
C GLN A 174 9.51 -9.48 10.18
N PRO A 175 10.29 -9.70 9.10
CA PRO A 175 11.58 -9.02 8.91
C PRO A 175 11.50 -7.49 8.92
N LEU A 176 10.36 -6.90 8.51
CA LEU A 176 10.13 -5.45 8.57
C LEU A 176 10.06 -4.92 10.00
N SER A 177 9.89 -5.79 11.01
CA SER A 177 9.83 -5.41 12.42
C SER A 177 11.10 -4.73 12.94
N ARG A 178 12.22 -4.79 12.21
CA ARG A 178 13.43 -4.04 12.58
C ARG A 178 13.25 -2.52 12.48
N PHE A 179 12.32 -2.06 11.63
CA PHE A 179 12.01 -0.65 11.43
C PHE A 179 10.96 -0.21 12.44
N LYS A 180 11.39 0.36 13.57
CA LYS A 180 10.50 0.69 14.69
C LYS A 180 9.70 1.99 14.50
N ASN A 181 10.06 2.78 13.49
CA ASN A 181 9.44 4.08 13.21
C ASN A 181 8.35 4.02 12.13
N ILE A 182 8.05 2.84 11.56
CA ILE A 182 7.02 2.70 10.54
C ILE A 182 5.70 3.33 10.99
N ARG A 183 5.20 4.26 10.16
CA ARG A 183 3.91 4.93 10.27
C ARG A 183 2.94 4.42 9.22
N THR A 184 3.44 4.08 8.04
CA THR A 184 2.64 3.56 6.93
C THR A 184 3.20 2.22 6.50
N LEU A 185 2.38 1.18 6.62
CA LEU A 185 2.66 -0.13 6.04
C LEU A 185 1.52 -0.49 5.09
N ILE A 186 1.81 -0.49 3.79
CA ILE A 186 0.88 -0.88 2.73
C ILE A 186 1.51 -2.06 1.98
N LEU A 187 0.88 -3.23 2.11
CA LEU A 187 1.23 -4.47 1.43
C LEU A 187 0.01 -4.91 0.61
N CYS A 188 -0.22 -4.27 -0.52
CA CYS A 188 -1.19 -4.69 -1.52
C CYS A 188 -0.45 -5.54 -2.54
N THR A 189 -0.36 -6.85 -2.31
CA THR A 189 0.58 -7.72 -3.04
C THR A 189 -0.03 -8.41 -4.25
N GLY A 190 -1.35 -8.40 -4.37
CA GLY A 190 -2.07 -9.23 -5.35
C GLY A 190 -1.89 -10.73 -5.09
N GLN A 191 -1.46 -11.11 -3.88
CA GLN A 191 -1.27 -12.50 -3.43
C GLN A 191 -2.05 -12.72 -2.13
N PRO A 192 -2.52 -13.95 -1.84
CA PRO A 192 -3.24 -14.25 -0.61
C PRO A 192 -2.33 -14.16 0.62
N PHE A 193 -2.93 -13.92 1.79
CA PHE A 193 -2.24 -13.98 3.08
C PHE A 193 -2.79 -15.12 3.94
N CYS A 194 -1.91 -15.77 4.69
CA CYS A 194 -2.23 -16.89 5.58
C CYS A 194 -2.01 -16.52 7.06
N LEU A 195 -2.56 -15.38 7.48
CA LEU A 195 -2.42 -14.85 8.84
C LEU A 195 -3.61 -15.20 9.74
N ASP A 196 -3.38 -15.27 11.04
CA ASP A 196 -4.42 -15.37 12.07
C ASP A 196 -4.38 -14.22 13.10
N ASP A 197 -5.26 -14.29 14.10
CA ASP A 197 -5.37 -13.27 15.17
C ASP A 197 -4.04 -13.04 15.93
N ASP A 198 -3.26 -14.09 16.17
CA ASP A 198 -2.04 -14.01 16.96
C ASP A 198 -0.89 -13.45 16.10
N ASP A 199 -0.86 -13.78 14.81
CA ASP A 199 0.05 -13.17 13.83
C ASP A 199 -0.13 -11.65 13.76
N VAL A 200 -1.36 -11.16 13.56
CA VAL A 200 -1.62 -9.72 13.44
C VAL A 200 -1.45 -8.98 14.76
N LYS A 201 -1.70 -9.64 15.89
CA LYS A 201 -1.37 -9.10 17.21
C LYS A 201 0.14 -8.90 17.34
N MET A 202 0.95 -9.86 16.88
CA MET A 202 2.40 -9.75 16.94
C MET A 202 2.92 -8.67 15.98
N LEU A 203 2.44 -8.65 14.73
CA LEU A 203 2.81 -7.63 13.73
C LEU A 203 2.50 -6.22 14.23
N SER A 204 1.28 -5.96 14.69
CA SER A 204 0.88 -4.65 15.20
C SER A 204 1.69 -4.20 16.42
N SER A 205 2.17 -5.13 17.26
CA SER A 205 3.01 -4.81 18.40
C SER A 205 4.39 -4.24 18.02
N TYR A 206 4.86 -4.49 16.79
CA TYR A 206 6.14 -3.97 16.31
C TYR A 206 6.09 -2.47 15.97
N TRP A 207 4.90 -1.94 15.65
CA TRP A 207 4.70 -0.58 15.14
C TRP A 207 3.60 0.17 15.89
N PRO A 208 3.80 0.50 17.18
CA PRO A 208 2.77 1.16 18.00
C PRO A 208 2.45 2.60 17.57
N LYS A 209 3.28 3.21 16.72
CA LYS A 209 3.10 4.56 16.16
C LYS A 209 2.46 4.58 14.77
N MET A 210 1.99 3.42 14.30
CA MET A 210 1.41 3.25 12.97
C MET A 210 0.13 4.07 12.81
N ASP A 211 0.04 4.79 11.69
CA ASP A 211 -1.09 5.59 11.25
C ASP A 211 -1.90 4.85 10.18
N THR A 212 -1.21 4.15 9.27
CA THR A 212 -1.81 3.36 8.20
C THR A 212 -1.28 1.93 8.22
N PHE A 213 -2.19 0.96 8.35
CA PHE A 213 -1.88 -0.46 8.26
C PHE A 213 -2.80 -1.10 7.21
N ASN A 214 -2.27 -1.44 6.05
CA ASN A 214 -3.01 -2.06 4.96
C ASN A 214 -2.30 -3.33 4.48
N ILE A 215 -2.94 -4.49 4.66
CA ILE A 215 -2.50 -5.78 4.11
C ILE A 215 -3.59 -6.23 3.14
N SER A 216 -3.49 -5.80 1.88
CA SER A 216 -4.45 -6.04 0.79
C SER A 216 -5.93 -5.81 1.18
N GLY A 217 -6.22 -4.83 2.05
CA GLY A 217 -7.59 -4.49 2.43
C GLY A 217 -8.40 -3.80 1.32
N THR A 218 -7.74 -3.33 0.26
CA THR A 218 -8.41 -2.75 -0.92
C THR A 218 -8.80 -3.80 -1.95
N THR A 219 -7.98 -4.84 -2.13
CA THR A 219 -8.13 -5.86 -3.17
C THR A 219 -8.61 -7.22 -2.64
N GLY A 220 -8.56 -7.45 -1.32
CA GLY A 220 -8.89 -8.73 -0.73
C GLY A 220 -7.77 -9.77 -0.80
N TRP A 221 -7.99 -10.92 -0.17
CA TRP A 221 -7.05 -12.04 -0.07
C TRP A 221 -7.42 -13.21 -0.99
N GLY A 222 -8.60 -13.17 -1.62
CA GLY A 222 -9.09 -14.18 -2.54
C GLY A 222 -9.34 -15.54 -1.88
N GLY A 223 -9.66 -15.55 -0.59
CA GLY A 223 -9.80 -16.78 0.18
C GLY A 223 -10.24 -16.57 1.63
N VAL A 224 -10.30 -17.68 2.38
CA VAL A 224 -10.76 -17.65 3.78
C VAL A 224 -9.65 -17.16 4.71
N THR A 225 -9.90 -16.05 5.39
CA THR A 225 -9.06 -15.52 6.47
C THR A 225 -9.35 -16.21 7.81
N ARG A 226 -8.31 -16.35 8.66
CA ARG A 226 -8.45 -16.82 10.05
C ARG A 226 -8.49 -15.68 11.07
N ILE A 227 -8.38 -14.44 10.60
CA ILE A 227 -8.49 -13.26 11.44
C ILE A 227 -9.96 -13.05 11.78
N THR A 228 -10.23 -12.67 13.02
CA THR A 228 -11.56 -12.36 13.54
C THR A 228 -11.54 -10.97 14.19
N PHE A 229 -12.64 -10.56 14.80
CA PHE A 229 -12.64 -9.33 15.60
C PHE A 229 -11.58 -9.32 16.73
N LYS A 230 -11.10 -10.48 17.21
CA LYS A 230 -9.98 -10.57 18.17
C LYS A 230 -8.70 -9.96 17.57
N GLY A 231 -8.35 -10.29 16.33
CA GLY A 231 -7.18 -9.72 15.64
C GLY A 231 -7.35 -8.22 15.41
N ILE A 232 -8.53 -7.79 14.95
CA ILE A 232 -8.85 -6.37 14.75
C ILE A 232 -8.69 -5.57 16.06
N LEU A 233 -9.24 -6.08 17.16
CA LEU A 233 -9.09 -5.47 18.48
C LEU A 233 -7.63 -5.37 18.90
N SER A 234 -6.84 -6.43 18.68
CA SER A 234 -5.42 -6.44 19.02
C SER A 234 -4.63 -5.35 18.25
N ILE A 235 -4.95 -5.14 16.97
CA ILE A 235 -4.35 -4.07 16.16
C ILE A 235 -4.67 -2.70 16.76
N VAL A 236 -5.94 -2.43 17.06
CA VAL A 236 -6.39 -1.14 17.61
C VAL A 236 -5.82 -0.89 19.01
N GLU A 237 -5.65 -1.94 19.81
CA GLU A 237 -5.03 -1.84 21.14
C GLU A 237 -3.56 -1.44 21.06
N ASN A 238 -2.82 -2.05 20.12
CA ASN A 238 -1.39 -1.83 19.93
C ASN A 238 -1.08 -0.52 19.19
N CYS A 239 -1.89 -0.15 18.20
CA CYS A 239 -1.68 0.98 17.30
C CYS A 239 -2.70 2.09 17.56
N ARG A 240 -2.51 2.84 18.66
CA ARG A 240 -3.47 3.87 19.11
C ARG A 240 -3.58 5.10 18.21
N TYR A 241 -2.63 5.29 17.30
CA TYR A 241 -2.63 6.39 16.33
C TYR A 241 -3.22 6.00 14.98
N LEU A 242 -3.70 4.76 14.83
CA LEU A 242 -4.19 4.24 13.57
C LEU A 242 -5.41 5.03 13.05
N ARG A 243 -5.30 5.51 11.82
CA ARG A 243 -6.35 6.23 11.08
C ARG A 243 -6.90 5.40 9.93
N ASN A 244 -6.04 4.61 9.29
CA ASN A 244 -6.40 3.81 8.12
C ASN A 244 -6.07 2.34 8.38
N LEU A 245 -7.08 1.48 8.28
CA LEU A 245 -6.94 0.04 8.46
C LEU A 245 -7.47 -0.66 7.21
N GLY A 246 -6.58 -1.35 6.51
CA GLY A 246 -6.90 -2.25 5.42
C GLY A 246 -6.58 -3.68 5.81
N ILE A 247 -7.57 -4.52 6.03
CA ILE A 247 -7.33 -5.92 6.39
C ILE A 247 -8.57 -6.77 6.14
N VAL A 248 -8.35 -8.01 5.72
CA VAL A 248 -9.41 -9.01 5.53
C VAL A 248 -9.57 -9.82 6.81
N PHE A 249 -10.81 -9.92 7.32
CA PHE A 249 -11.14 -10.70 8.51
C PHE A 249 -12.52 -11.36 8.38
N ASP A 250 -12.75 -12.44 9.12
CA ASP A 250 -14.04 -13.12 9.16
C ASP A 250 -14.98 -12.34 10.10
N ALA A 251 -15.78 -11.47 9.49
CA ALA A 251 -16.77 -10.65 10.16
C ALA A 251 -18.07 -11.42 10.47
N ARG A 252 -18.15 -12.72 10.20
CA ARG A 252 -19.19 -13.64 10.71
C ARG A 252 -18.83 -14.19 12.08
N SER A 253 -17.53 -14.32 12.36
CA SER A 253 -17.04 -14.71 13.67
C SER A 253 -17.36 -13.64 14.71
N ARG A 254 -17.64 -14.06 15.95
CA ARG A 254 -17.87 -13.17 17.11
C ARG A 254 -16.74 -13.26 18.15
N ARG A 255 -15.66 -13.98 17.80
CA ARG A 255 -14.50 -14.17 18.68
C ARG A 255 -13.83 -12.82 18.99
N GLY A 256 -13.55 -12.60 20.27
CA GLY A 256 -12.93 -11.36 20.78
C GLY A 256 -13.93 -10.29 21.24
N LEU A 257 -15.22 -10.40 20.87
CA LEU A 257 -16.22 -9.42 21.27
C LEU A 257 -16.65 -9.60 22.73
N ALA A 258 -16.79 -8.48 23.45
CA ALA A 258 -17.28 -8.49 24.82
C ALA A 258 -18.81 -8.40 24.89
N SER A 259 -19.39 -8.87 26.00
CA SER A 259 -20.81 -8.69 26.31
C SER A 259 -21.12 -7.21 26.62
N GLY A 260 -22.18 -6.66 26.03
CA GLY A 260 -22.53 -5.25 26.20
C GLY A 260 -21.91 -4.37 25.12
N ARG A 261 -20.72 -3.81 25.38
CA ARG A 261 -19.95 -3.06 24.36
C ARG A 261 -19.07 -4.04 23.57
N PRO A 262 -19.33 -4.31 22.28
CA PRO A 262 -18.59 -5.30 21.52
C PRO A 262 -17.07 -5.09 21.56
N GLY A 263 -16.61 -3.84 21.58
CA GLY A 263 -15.20 -3.48 21.67
C GLY A 263 -14.60 -3.55 23.07
N GLY A 264 -15.34 -3.95 24.10
CA GLY A 264 -14.82 -4.01 25.47
C GLY A 264 -14.39 -2.66 26.04
N GLY A 265 -14.84 -1.54 25.45
CA GLY A 265 -14.40 -0.18 25.80
C GLY A 265 -13.20 0.32 24.99
N ILE A 266 -12.61 -0.51 24.13
CA ILE A 266 -11.60 -0.08 23.16
C ILE A 266 -12.31 0.69 22.05
N SER A 267 -11.82 1.91 21.79
CA SER A 267 -12.31 2.80 20.74
C SER A 267 -11.12 3.32 19.98
N SER A 268 -11.20 3.32 18.65
CA SER A 268 -10.16 3.85 17.76
C SER A 268 -10.51 5.25 17.25
N SER A 269 -9.48 5.99 16.81
CA SER A 269 -9.61 7.18 15.96
C SER A 269 -9.67 6.87 14.46
N LEU A 270 -9.85 5.59 14.11
CA LEU A 270 -9.93 5.12 12.72
C LEU A 270 -10.94 5.95 11.91
N SER A 271 -10.50 6.46 10.76
CA SER A 271 -11.30 7.20 9.78
C SER A 271 -11.62 6.38 8.53
N ILE A 272 -10.68 5.53 8.09
CA ILE A 272 -10.83 4.72 6.88
C ILE A 272 -10.69 3.24 7.25
N LEU A 273 -11.70 2.45 6.88
CA LEU A 273 -11.70 0.99 7.01
C LEU A 273 -11.85 0.36 5.63
N MET A 274 -10.90 -0.48 5.24
CA MET A 274 -10.92 -1.23 3.98
C MET A 274 -10.90 -2.72 4.34
N VAL A 275 -11.97 -3.44 4.05
CA VAL A 275 -12.17 -4.83 4.51
C VAL A 275 -11.96 -5.87 3.42
N GLY A 276 -11.61 -5.45 2.20
CA GLY A 276 -11.39 -6.33 1.05
C GLY A 276 -12.58 -7.25 0.81
N ASP A 277 -12.30 -8.54 0.72
CA ASP A 277 -13.25 -9.64 0.54
C ASP A 277 -13.70 -10.27 1.88
N SER A 278 -13.74 -9.49 2.97
CA SER A 278 -14.25 -9.98 4.25
C SER A 278 -15.70 -10.42 4.13
N LEU A 279 -16.02 -11.61 4.63
CA LEU A 279 -17.37 -12.16 4.57
C LEU A 279 -18.24 -11.68 5.75
N ILE A 280 -19.51 -11.38 5.47
CA ILE A 280 -20.54 -11.07 6.47
C ILE A 280 -21.84 -11.84 6.22
N ASP A 281 -22.55 -12.13 7.31
CA ASP A 281 -23.86 -12.78 7.29
C ASP A 281 -25.00 -11.78 7.60
N ASN A 282 -24.79 -10.92 8.60
CA ASN A 282 -25.79 -9.96 9.08
C ASN A 282 -25.23 -8.53 9.04
N PRO A 283 -25.61 -7.72 8.03
CA PRO A 283 -25.14 -6.34 7.89
C PRO A 283 -25.38 -5.46 9.12
N ALA A 284 -26.55 -5.56 9.74
CA ALA A 284 -26.93 -4.72 10.88
C ALA A 284 -26.12 -5.04 12.14
N GLU A 285 -25.86 -6.32 12.40
CA GLU A 285 -25.05 -6.75 13.54
C GLU A 285 -23.59 -6.29 13.37
N VAL A 286 -23.02 -6.47 12.17
CA VAL A 286 -21.65 -6.03 11.87
C VAL A 286 -21.53 -4.52 11.97
N ALA A 287 -22.48 -3.76 11.40
CA ALA A 287 -22.51 -2.31 11.53
C ALA A 287 -22.57 -1.85 13.00
N MET A 288 -23.38 -2.53 13.83
CA MET A 288 -23.46 -2.24 15.26
C MET A 288 -22.11 -2.47 15.95
N ILE A 289 -21.43 -3.58 15.66
CA ILE A 289 -20.10 -3.89 16.22
C ILE A 289 -19.07 -2.85 15.78
N LEU A 290 -18.98 -2.59 14.47
CA LEU A 290 -18.03 -1.63 13.89
C LEU A 290 -18.26 -0.21 14.41
N SER A 291 -19.51 0.21 14.63
CA SER A 291 -19.81 1.52 15.21
C SER A 291 -19.31 1.68 16.66
N ASP A 292 -19.12 0.57 17.39
CA ASP A 292 -18.51 0.58 18.73
C ASP A 292 -17.00 0.73 18.68
N LEU A 293 -16.36 -0.06 17.82
CA LEU A 293 -14.93 -0.08 17.62
C LEU A 293 -14.41 1.22 16.97
N PHE A 294 -15.14 1.70 15.96
CA PHE A 294 -14.75 2.74 15.02
C PHE A 294 -15.81 3.85 14.92
N PRO A 295 -16.09 4.56 16.02
CA PRO A 295 -17.11 5.62 16.06
C PRO A 295 -16.80 6.81 15.14
N ASN A 296 -15.54 6.94 14.70
CA ASN A 296 -15.05 8.03 13.87
C ASN A 296 -14.84 7.61 12.41
N VAL A 297 -15.22 6.39 12.01
CA VAL A 297 -15.08 5.96 10.62
C VAL A 297 -15.95 6.83 9.72
N GLU A 298 -15.36 7.27 8.61
CA GLU A 298 -15.97 8.13 7.59
C GLU A 298 -16.08 7.39 6.27
N THR A 299 -15.12 6.51 5.99
CA THR A 299 -15.06 5.71 4.77
C THR A 299 -14.96 4.23 5.12
N LEU A 300 -15.85 3.42 4.55
CA LEU A 300 -15.81 1.97 4.58
C LEU A 300 -15.78 1.47 3.12
N GLN A 301 -14.77 0.69 2.78
CA GLN A 301 -14.60 0.05 1.47
C GLN A 301 -14.58 -1.46 1.63
N ALA A 302 -15.33 -2.16 0.78
CA ALA A 302 -15.49 -3.60 0.82
C ALA A 302 -15.88 -4.09 -0.58
N TRP A 303 -15.37 -5.24 -1.02
CA TRP A 303 -15.77 -5.89 -2.27
C TRP A 303 -15.71 -4.96 -3.50
N GLU A 304 -14.66 -4.14 -3.59
CA GLU A 304 -14.38 -3.23 -4.71
C GLU A 304 -14.19 -4.01 -6.02
N ASP A 305 -14.23 -3.33 -7.18
CA ASP A 305 -14.05 -3.96 -8.50
C ASP A 305 -12.68 -4.62 -8.70
N THR A 306 -11.73 -4.33 -7.81
CA THR A 306 -10.40 -4.95 -7.77
C THR A 306 -10.35 -6.23 -6.93
N THR A 307 -11.48 -6.64 -6.34
CA THR A 307 -11.62 -7.88 -5.59
C THR A 307 -11.51 -9.07 -6.52
N TRP A 308 -10.75 -10.09 -6.10
CA TRP A 308 -10.46 -11.30 -6.86
C TRP A 308 -10.66 -12.51 -5.96
N GLY A 309 -10.68 -13.73 -6.50
CA GLY A 309 -10.78 -14.95 -5.67
C GLY A 309 -12.16 -15.57 -5.51
N HIS A 310 -13.21 -14.96 -6.05
CA HIS A 310 -14.59 -15.34 -5.76
C HIS A 310 -15.44 -15.40 -7.03
N ASP A 311 -16.45 -16.26 -7.01
CA ASP A 311 -17.48 -16.32 -8.05
C ASP A 311 -18.32 -15.03 -8.06
N ASP A 312 -18.76 -14.59 -9.24
CA ASP A 312 -19.52 -13.35 -9.42
C ASP A 312 -20.75 -13.28 -8.50
N ASP A 313 -21.48 -14.39 -8.31
CA ASP A 313 -22.64 -14.45 -7.42
C ASP A 313 -22.29 -14.13 -5.96
N VAL A 314 -21.12 -14.60 -5.49
CA VAL A 314 -20.63 -14.32 -4.13
C VAL A 314 -20.19 -12.87 -4.01
N VAL A 315 -19.55 -12.33 -5.05
CA VAL A 315 -19.12 -10.93 -5.11
C VAL A 315 -20.32 -10.00 -4.97
N GLU A 316 -21.36 -10.21 -5.78
CA GLU A 316 -22.57 -9.39 -5.74
C GLU A 316 -23.30 -9.51 -4.40
N GLU A 317 -23.49 -10.73 -3.88
CA GLU A 317 -24.15 -10.94 -2.58
C GLU A 317 -23.43 -10.20 -1.44
N GLN A 318 -22.10 -10.31 -1.38
CA GLN A 318 -21.32 -9.69 -0.32
C GLN A 318 -21.21 -8.17 -0.49
N ARG A 319 -21.15 -7.67 -1.72
CA ARG A 319 -21.21 -6.24 -2.03
C ARG A 319 -22.52 -5.63 -1.51
N GLU A 320 -23.66 -6.25 -1.81
CA GLU A 320 -24.97 -5.79 -1.30
C GLU A 320 -25.02 -5.75 0.23
N LYS A 321 -24.53 -6.81 0.89
CA LYS A 321 -24.49 -6.88 2.35
C LYS A 321 -23.59 -5.78 2.95
N TRP A 322 -22.42 -5.53 2.37
CA TRP A 322 -21.51 -4.49 2.86
C TRP A 322 -22.00 -3.07 2.57
N GLU A 323 -22.72 -2.86 1.47
CA GLU A 323 -23.41 -1.60 1.23
C GLU A 323 -24.47 -1.32 2.30
N GLU A 324 -25.27 -2.33 2.68
CA GLU A 324 -26.23 -2.20 3.78
C GLU A 324 -25.52 -1.92 5.11
N ALA A 325 -24.45 -2.67 5.42
CA ALA A 325 -23.66 -2.48 6.63
C ALA A 325 -23.07 -1.06 6.69
N THR A 326 -22.59 -0.53 5.56
CA THR A 326 -22.06 0.84 5.45
C THR A 326 -23.12 1.88 5.76
N LYS A 327 -24.32 1.76 5.17
CA LYS A 327 -25.44 2.68 5.44
C LYS A 327 -25.80 2.70 6.93
N LEU A 328 -25.91 1.52 7.54
CA LEU A 328 -26.23 1.38 8.97
C LEU A 328 -25.12 1.89 9.88
N LEU A 329 -23.86 1.62 9.52
CA LEU A 329 -22.68 2.08 10.25
C LEU A 329 -22.66 3.60 10.35
N MET A 330 -22.90 4.31 9.25
CA MET A 330 -22.92 5.78 9.23
C MET A 330 -24.04 6.36 10.11
N MET A 331 -25.19 5.68 10.19
CA MET A 331 -26.27 6.06 11.11
C MET A 331 -25.84 5.84 12.58
N PHE A 332 -25.29 4.67 12.89
CA PHE A 332 -24.90 4.31 14.26
C PHE A 332 -23.72 5.14 14.77
N THR A 333 -22.74 5.47 13.92
CA THR A 333 -21.61 6.35 14.30
C THR A 333 -22.10 7.76 14.61
N SER A 334 -23.03 8.30 13.81
CA SER A 334 -23.68 9.59 14.08
C SER A 334 -24.37 9.62 15.45
N ILE A 335 -25.19 8.61 15.75
CA ILE A 335 -25.88 8.47 17.05
C ILE A 335 -24.85 8.42 18.19
N ARG A 336 -23.82 7.58 18.08
CA ARG A 336 -22.80 7.42 19.12
C ARG A 336 -21.97 8.68 19.33
N ARG A 337 -21.67 9.45 18.27
CA ARG A 337 -21.01 10.76 18.39
C ARG A 337 -21.89 11.72 19.18
N GLN A 338 -23.20 11.75 18.90
CA GLN A 338 -24.16 12.57 19.64
C GLN A 338 -24.26 12.17 21.12
N GLU A 339 -24.40 10.87 21.41
CA GLU A 339 -24.46 10.35 22.79
C GLU A 339 -23.20 10.72 23.59
N ARG A 340 -22.01 10.56 22.99
CA ARG A 340 -20.74 10.90 23.64
C ARG A 340 -20.59 12.39 23.88
N ALA A 341 -20.98 13.23 22.91
CA ALA A 341 -20.96 14.68 23.06
C ALA A 341 -21.93 15.14 24.16
N TRP A 342 -23.11 14.52 24.27
CA TRP A 342 -24.09 14.83 25.31
C TRP A 342 -23.61 14.46 26.72
N VAL A 343 -22.97 13.29 26.87
CA VAL A 343 -22.35 12.91 28.14
C VAL A 343 -21.25 13.89 28.54
N GLN A 344 -20.43 14.36 27.58
CA GLN A 344 -19.37 15.33 27.84
C GLN A 344 -19.88 16.74 28.19
N SER A 345 -21.06 17.15 27.71
CA SER A 345 -21.64 18.46 28.02
C SER A 345 -22.43 18.51 29.33
N THR A 346 -22.66 17.35 29.95
CA THR A 346 -23.44 17.21 31.20
C THR A 346 -22.54 16.99 32.42
N ILE A 347 -21.23 16.83 32.21
CA ILE A 347 -20.17 16.77 33.24
C ILE A 347 -19.47 18.13 33.26
#